data_AF-A0ABD1KR88-F1
#
_entry.id   AF-A0ABD1KR88-F1
#
_cell.length_a   1.000
_cell.length_b   1.000
_cell.length_c   1.000
_cell.angle_alpha   90.00
_cell.angle_beta   90.00
_cell.angle_gamma   90.00
#
_symmetry.space_group_name_H-M   'P 1'
#
loop_
_entity.id
_entity.type
_entity.pdbx_description
1 polymer ?
#
loop_
_entity_poly.entity_id
_entity_poly.type
_entity_poly.pdbx_seq_one_letter_code
_entity_poly.pdbx_strand_id
1 'polypeptide(L)'
;MIQPAGMRGHVIIWSPHMLLYSPNNGIVLLPVHEIGKDQSIIPPPGDSIRAVTTAKNGIIAVITHNGGLYYGRLDLEANVIKLSTNLNNPNFQVTQDTVVFFDVYGDLVILKPLYNAVDFKVTFQKFVVSLQQELTQTPTVLPCPVEQFYGNFNGKLYYIDIGASAHLTIVYVPTPHCPFFPVVTLTNSDALYTEQIIVEDGVTPEGYKKFKMVSHGKVLHVLEDRKNYISTVTVDLMERGVSCNQLNPQEAHIIAGCPITKHIRVMRNVTACSRGVLTEKQLRDNFTYTIPKEVYDPEYLSRPNAATEDRTVRYDYISYLCPVLVYHDMPWVPSFELWDGDKFVEVVGADFVMLEIHGMHNYQYLQTAKKAKCVSQPQDWISILNKGEHHPATLYAWNKDNYESCKDYNGPPLTDPDAEYQVLNKESKNRIVFSNYNGFYIFQATIVDPAYSYCFLVTRFSVFVYGAFPPRILPSGVLTAFFIAIFTALLGIGFLVRRNVKKKFHLLDINKS
;
A
#
# COMPACT_ATOMS: atom_id res chain seq x y z
N MET A 1 -37.87 8.95 -7.14
CA MET A 1 -36.95 9.66 -6.24
C MET A 1 -35.53 9.32 -6.68
N ILE A 2 -34.75 10.30 -7.15
CA ILE A 2 -33.36 10.06 -7.53
C ILE A 2 -32.55 10.10 -6.24
N GLN A 3 -32.04 8.95 -5.80
CA GLN A 3 -31.09 8.89 -4.69
C GLN A 3 -29.84 9.71 -5.06
N PRO A 4 -29.37 10.61 -4.19
CA PRO A 4 -28.04 11.17 -4.31
C PRO A 4 -27.02 10.02 -4.26
N ALA A 5 -26.01 10.06 -5.13
CA ALA A 5 -24.90 9.12 -5.11
C ALA A 5 -24.22 9.13 -3.72
N GLY A 6 -23.89 7.94 -3.20
CA GLY A 6 -23.08 7.79 -1.98
C GLY A 6 -23.84 7.49 -0.68
N MET A 7 -25.17 7.66 -0.60
CA MET A 7 -25.92 7.31 0.62
C MET A 7 -26.44 5.86 0.54
N ARG A 8 -25.69 4.91 1.12
CA ARG A 8 -26.18 3.55 1.40
C ARG A 8 -26.44 3.34 2.88
N GLY A 9 -27.58 2.75 3.17
CA GLY A 9 -27.92 2.13 4.43
C GLY A 9 -29.43 1.98 4.58
N HIS A 10 -29.84 0.73 4.77
CA HIS A 10 -31.24 0.31 4.76
C HIS A 10 -31.75 0.27 6.20
N VAL A 11 -32.82 1.01 6.49
CA VAL A 11 -33.48 0.98 7.80
C VAL A 11 -34.88 0.43 7.61
N ILE A 12 -35.23 -0.60 8.38
CA ILE A 12 -36.58 -1.16 8.44
C ILE A 12 -37.14 -0.88 9.82
N ILE A 13 -38.29 -0.23 9.87
CA ILE A 13 -38.98 0.15 11.11
C ILE A 13 -40.35 -0.50 11.07
N TRP A 14 -40.72 -1.24 12.12
CA TRP A 14 -42.01 -1.91 12.16
C TRP A 14 -42.65 -1.84 13.54
N SER A 15 -43.98 -1.88 13.55
CA SER A 15 -44.84 -2.06 14.71
C SER A 15 -45.95 -3.03 14.33
N PRO A 16 -46.81 -3.46 15.27
CA PRO A 16 -47.96 -4.30 14.93
C PRO A 16 -48.84 -3.75 13.81
N HIS A 17 -48.84 -2.43 13.57
CA HIS A 17 -49.74 -1.78 12.61
C HIS A 17 -49.02 -1.01 11.49
N MET A 18 -47.68 -1.10 11.40
CA MET A 18 -46.94 -0.38 10.35
C MET A 18 -45.65 -1.09 9.97
N LEU A 19 -45.29 -0.99 8.70
CA LEU A 19 -43.98 -1.35 8.18
C LEU A 19 -43.46 -0.21 7.29
N LEU A 20 -42.34 0.39 7.71
CA LEU A 20 -41.66 1.45 7.02
C LEU A 20 -40.26 1.02 6.61
N TYR A 21 -39.80 1.55 5.48
CA TYR A 21 -38.49 1.31 4.93
C TYR A 21 -37.81 2.62 4.53
N SER A 22 -36.52 2.73 4.84
CA SER A 22 -35.66 3.82 4.39
C SER A 22 -34.50 3.28 3.58
N PRO A 23 -34.33 3.73 2.32
CA PRO A 23 -33.16 3.37 1.51
C PRO A 23 -31.94 4.27 1.78
N ASN A 24 -32.06 5.28 2.66
CA ASN A 24 -31.06 6.33 2.85
C ASN A 24 -30.83 6.69 4.34
N ASN A 25 -30.59 5.68 5.19
CA ASN A 25 -30.25 5.85 6.60
C ASN A 25 -31.28 6.64 7.43
N GLY A 26 -32.56 6.50 7.12
CA GLY A 26 -33.67 7.12 7.87
C GLY A 26 -34.02 8.55 7.45
N ILE A 27 -33.40 9.11 6.40
CA ILE A 27 -33.74 10.45 5.90
C ILE A 27 -35.14 10.46 5.27
N VAL A 28 -35.46 9.43 4.48
CA VAL A 28 -36.79 9.23 3.88
C VAL A 28 -37.35 7.90 4.37
N LEU A 29 -38.61 7.93 4.84
CA LEU A 29 -39.36 6.75 5.26
C LEU A 29 -40.52 6.52 4.30
N LEU A 30 -40.58 5.32 3.73
CA LEU A 30 -41.60 4.88 2.79
C LEU A 30 -42.43 3.75 3.42
N PRO A 31 -43.76 3.77 3.30
CA PRO A 31 -44.56 2.59 3.62
C PRO A 31 -44.23 1.45 2.66
N VAL A 32 -44.27 0.23 3.17
CA VAL A 32 -44.07 -0.97 2.34
C VAL A 32 -45.39 -1.38 1.69
N HIS A 33 -45.37 -1.56 0.37
CA HIS A 33 -46.55 -1.84 -0.46
C HIS A 33 -46.61 -3.29 -0.96
N GLU A 34 -47.83 -3.81 -1.15
CA GLU A 34 -48.07 -5.13 -1.75
C GLU A 34 -48.14 -5.03 -3.28
N ILE A 35 -47.30 -5.79 -3.99
CA ILE A 35 -47.27 -5.88 -5.45
C ILE A 35 -48.58 -6.49 -5.96
N GLY A 36 -49.17 -5.87 -6.99
CA GLY A 36 -50.39 -6.35 -7.63
C GLY A 36 -51.69 -5.88 -6.97
N LYS A 37 -51.61 -5.03 -5.92
CA LYS A 37 -52.77 -4.34 -5.35
C LYS A 37 -52.49 -2.85 -5.19
N ASP A 38 -53.37 -2.03 -5.77
CA ASP A 38 -53.23 -0.58 -5.68
C ASP A 38 -53.33 -0.08 -4.23
N GLN A 39 -52.30 0.64 -3.80
CA GLN A 39 -52.20 1.31 -2.49
C GLN A 39 -52.35 0.39 -1.25
N SER A 40 -52.18 -0.92 -1.41
CA SER A 40 -52.16 -1.85 -0.28
C SER A 40 -50.84 -1.70 0.49
N ILE A 41 -50.91 -1.33 1.77
CA ILE A 41 -49.75 -1.25 2.68
C ILE A 41 -49.69 -2.47 3.60
N ILE A 42 -48.51 -2.72 4.16
CA ILE A 42 -48.27 -3.80 5.12
C ILE A 42 -48.23 -3.26 6.56
N PRO A 43 -48.98 -3.84 7.51
CA PRO A 43 -49.93 -4.95 7.33
C PRO A 43 -51.26 -4.47 6.71
N PRO A 44 -52.04 -5.38 6.09
CA PRO A 44 -53.38 -5.06 5.61
C PRO A 44 -54.31 -4.55 6.73
N PRO A 45 -55.33 -3.73 6.41
CA PRO A 45 -56.31 -3.28 7.39
C PRO A 45 -56.98 -4.44 8.12
N GLY A 46 -57.03 -4.38 9.46
CA GLY A 46 -57.62 -5.43 10.30
C GLY A 46 -56.70 -6.62 10.61
N ASP A 47 -55.44 -6.58 10.17
CA ASP A 47 -54.40 -7.54 10.53
C ASP A 47 -53.26 -6.83 11.27
N SER A 48 -52.33 -7.60 11.83
CA SER A 48 -51.15 -7.05 12.52
C SER A 48 -49.89 -7.86 12.26
N ILE A 49 -48.75 -7.18 12.24
CA ILE A 49 -47.45 -7.82 12.04
C ILE A 49 -47.13 -8.69 13.27
N ARG A 50 -46.81 -9.96 13.03
CA ARG A 50 -46.36 -10.92 14.05
C ARG A 50 -44.84 -11.05 14.06
N ALA A 51 -44.22 -11.15 12.89
CA ALA A 51 -42.77 -11.28 12.77
C ALA A 51 -42.26 -10.59 11.50
N VAL A 52 -41.06 -10.03 11.60
CA VAL A 52 -40.29 -9.49 10.48
C VAL A 52 -38.90 -10.11 10.55
N THR A 53 -38.41 -10.60 9.43
CA THR A 53 -37.02 -11.07 9.31
C THR A 53 -36.39 -10.50 8.05
N THR A 54 -35.07 -10.36 8.07
CA THR A 54 -34.32 -9.72 7.00
C THR A 54 -33.06 -10.54 6.68
N ALA A 55 -32.58 -10.41 5.46
CA ALA A 55 -31.29 -10.95 5.04
C ALA A 55 -30.50 -9.89 4.26
N LYS A 56 -29.30 -10.26 3.79
CA LYS A 56 -28.45 -9.37 2.98
C LYS A 56 -29.20 -8.85 1.75
N ASN A 57 -28.77 -7.69 1.24
CA ASN A 57 -29.25 -7.11 -0.03
C ASN A 57 -30.75 -6.77 -0.03
N GLY A 58 -31.26 -6.26 1.10
CA GLY A 58 -32.62 -5.74 1.21
C GLY A 58 -33.72 -6.80 1.30
N ILE A 59 -33.38 -8.08 1.41
CA ILE A 59 -34.37 -9.16 1.50
C ILE A 59 -35.15 -9.03 2.81
N ILE A 60 -36.49 -9.14 2.72
CA ILE A 60 -37.41 -9.11 3.85
C ILE A 60 -38.47 -10.20 3.74
N ALA A 61 -38.86 -10.76 4.88
CA ALA A 61 -40.10 -11.51 5.01
C ALA A 61 -40.91 -10.99 6.21
N VAL A 62 -42.22 -10.89 6.01
CA VAL A 62 -43.18 -10.38 6.99
C VAL A 62 -44.28 -11.41 7.17
N ILE A 63 -44.57 -11.75 8.42
CA ILE A 63 -45.63 -12.69 8.78
C ILE A 63 -46.67 -11.92 9.59
N THR A 64 -47.93 -12.02 9.20
CA THR A 64 -49.05 -11.39 9.90
C THR A 64 -49.76 -12.35 10.86
N HIS A 65 -50.58 -11.82 11.77
CA HIS A 65 -51.36 -12.62 12.73
C HIS A 65 -52.34 -13.58 12.06
N ASN A 66 -52.91 -13.17 10.91
CA ASN A 66 -53.76 -14.04 10.10
C ASN A 66 -52.99 -15.09 9.28
N GLY A 67 -51.67 -15.22 9.47
CA GLY A 67 -50.83 -16.23 8.83
C GLY A 67 -50.40 -15.85 7.40
N GLY A 68 -50.65 -14.61 6.98
CA GLY A 68 -50.19 -14.11 5.69
C GLY A 68 -48.68 -13.99 5.68
N LEU A 69 -48.04 -14.60 4.68
CA LEU A 69 -46.60 -14.49 4.44
C LEU A 69 -46.35 -13.54 3.27
N TYR A 70 -45.59 -12.49 3.53
CA TYR A 70 -45.14 -11.53 2.52
C TYR A 70 -43.62 -11.62 2.40
N TYR A 71 -43.13 -11.60 1.17
CA TYR A 71 -41.72 -11.65 0.84
C TYR A 71 -41.38 -10.50 -0.09
N GLY A 72 -40.22 -9.89 0.08
CA GLY A 72 -39.77 -8.89 -0.88
C GLY A 72 -38.30 -8.59 -0.78
N ARG A 73 -37.91 -7.62 -1.61
CA ARG A 73 -36.58 -7.06 -1.64
C ARG A 73 -36.73 -5.56 -1.67
N LEU A 74 -36.35 -4.91 -0.58
CA LEU A 74 -36.43 -3.48 -0.40
C LEU A 74 -35.16 -2.85 -0.97
N ASP A 75 -35.32 -2.04 -2.00
CA ASP A 75 -34.22 -1.33 -2.66
C ASP A 75 -34.59 0.13 -2.90
N LEU A 76 -34.68 0.62 -4.14
CA LEU A 76 -35.27 1.94 -4.42
C LEU A 76 -36.79 1.95 -4.16
N GLU A 77 -37.43 0.80 -4.31
CA GLU A 77 -38.85 0.60 -4.05
C GLU A 77 -39.07 -0.23 -2.78
N ALA A 78 -40.12 0.13 -2.05
CA ALA A 78 -40.51 -0.52 -0.79
C ALA A 78 -41.62 -1.56 -1.06
N ASN A 79 -41.34 -2.56 -1.89
CA ASN A 79 -42.38 -3.47 -2.39
C ASN A 79 -42.19 -4.91 -1.88
N VAL A 80 -43.29 -5.56 -1.51
CA VAL A 80 -43.35 -6.98 -1.14
C VAL A 80 -44.49 -7.67 -1.87
N ILE A 81 -44.42 -8.99 -1.99
CA ILE A 81 -45.47 -9.81 -2.57
C ILE A 81 -46.02 -10.77 -1.53
N LYS A 82 -47.33 -11.00 -1.57
CA LYS A 82 -47.98 -12.03 -0.76
C LYS A 82 -47.74 -13.40 -1.40
N LEU A 83 -47.16 -14.31 -0.64
CA LEU A 83 -46.97 -15.70 -1.06
C LEU A 83 -48.24 -16.51 -0.84
N SER A 84 -48.37 -17.61 -1.57
CA SER A 84 -49.56 -18.48 -1.52
C SER A 84 -49.58 -19.32 -0.24
N THR A 85 -48.41 -19.62 0.33
CA THR A 85 -48.29 -20.25 1.64
C THR A 85 -49.00 -19.43 2.73
N ASN A 86 -50.00 -20.05 3.37
CA ASN A 86 -50.63 -19.54 4.58
C ASN A 86 -50.12 -20.29 5.81
N LEU A 87 -49.54 -19.55 6.74
CA LEU A 87 -48.91 -20.05 7.97
C LEU A 87 -49.90 -20.25 9.13
N ASN A 88 -51.20 -20.04 8.89
CA ASN A 88 -52.29 -20.45 9.77
C ASN A 88 -52.95 -21.74 9.22
N ASN A 89 -52.17 -22.81 9.17
CA ASN A 89 -52.67 -24.15 8.83
C ASN A 89 -52.77 -25.00 10.11
N PRO A 90 -53.78 -25.88 10.26
CA PRO A 90 -53.87 -26.80 11.40
C PRO A 90 -52.59 -27.61 11.69
N ASN A 91 -51.75 -27.86 10.67
CA ASN A 91 -50.50 -28.62 10.83
C ASN A 91 -49.31 -27.80 11.36
N PHE A 92 -49.34 -26.47 11.24
CA PHE A 92 -48.28 -25.59 11.69
C PHE A 92 -48.79 -24.16 11.89
N GLN A 93 -48.68 -23.65 13.12
CA GLN A 93 -49.08 -22.29 13.49
C GLN A 93 -47.91 -21.55 14.13
N VAL A 94 -47.62 -20.37 13.58
CA VAL A 94 -46.59 -19.44 14.07
C VAL A 94 -47.05 -18.85 15.41
N THR A 95 -46.26 -19.01 16.48
CA THR A 95 -46.58 -18.52 17.83
C THR A 95 -45.63 -17.39 18.23
N GLN A 96 -45.74 -16.83 19.44
CA GLN A 96 -44.78 -15.81 19.90
C GLN A 96 -43.36 -16.37 20.06
N ASP A 97 -43.23 -17.65 20.38
CA ASP A 97 -41.93 -18.31 20.62
C ASP A 97 -41.25 -18.82 19.34
N THR A 98 -41.81 -18.56 18.16
CA THR A 98 -41.19 -18.98 16.89
C THR A 98 -40.10 -18.02 16.45
N VAL A 99 -38.99 -18.59 15.99
CA VAL A 99 -37.88 -17.85 15.39
C VAL A 99 -37.97 -17.97 13.87
N VAL A 100 -37.78 -16.85 13.16
CA VAL A 100 -37.90 -16.78 11.71
C VAL A 100 -36.64 -16.16 11.13
N PHE A 101 -35.99 -16.85 10.19
CA PHE A 101 -34.75 -16.40 9.56
C PHE A 101 -34.59 -17.00 8.18
N PHE A 102 -33.70 -16.42 7.36
CA PHE A 102 -33.30 -16.99 6.08
C PHE A 102 -32.09 -17.91 6.27
N ASP A 103 -32.10 -19.07 5.64
CA ASP A 103 -30.92 -19.95 5.63
C ASP A 103 -29.88 -19.53 4.58
N VAL A 104 -28.81 -20.32 4.46
CA VAL A 104 -27.70 -20.05 3.53
C VAL A 104 -28.10 -20.13 2.05
N TYR A 105 -29.22 -20.79 1.74
CA TYR A 105 -29.77 -20.89 0.38
C TYR A 105 -30.77 -19.76 0.10
N GLY A 106 -31.10 -18.95 1.11
CA GLY A 106 -32.06 -17.87 1.03
C GLY A 106 -33.50 -18.34 1.23
N ASP A 107 -33.73 -19.57 1.68
CA ASP A 107 -35.07 -20.07 2.01
C ASP A 107 -35.50 -19.60 3.40
N LEU A 108 -36.81 -19.41 3.60
CA LEU A 108 -37.34 -18.95 4.87
C LEU A 108 -37.53 -20.14 5.83
N VAL A 109 -36.84 -20.10 6.96
CA VAL A 109 -36.92 -21.12 8.00
C VAL A 109 -37.69 -20.57 9.20
N ILE A 110 -38.70 -21.32 9.63
CA ILE A 110 -39.49 -21.06 10.83
C ILE A 110 -39.21 -22.20 11.82
N LEU A 111 -38.64 -21.87 12.98
CA LEU A 111 -38.38 -22.81 14.06
C LEU A 111 -39.35 -22.58 15.21
N LYS A 112 -40.05 -23.65 15.61
CA LYS A 112 -40.92 -23.65 16.77
C LYS A 112 -40.36 -24.56 17.86
N PRO A 113 -40.14 -24.05 19.09
CA PRO A 113 -39.77 -24.91 20.20
C PRO A 113 -40.95 -25.80 20.62
N LEU A 114 -40.66 -27.07 20.84
CA LEU A 114 -41.57 -28.08 21.37
C LEU A 114 -41.00 -28.53 22.72
N TYR A 115 -41.62 -28.07 23.79
CA TYR A 115 -41.25 -28.43 25.15
C TYR A 115 -41.88 -29.78 25.52
N ASN A 116 -41.05 -30.78 25.78
CA ASN A 116 -41.51 -32.04 26.36
C ASN A 116 -41.41 -31.97 27.89
N ALA A 117 -42.57 -31.85 28.55
CA ALA A 117 -42.66 -31.76 30.01
C ALA A 117 -42.19 -33.04 30.74
N VAL A 118 -42.11 -34.18 30.06
CA VAL A 118 -41.69 -35.46 30.64
C VAL A 118 -40.17 -35.58 30.69
N ASP A 119 -39.48 -35.17 29.63
CA ASP A 119 -38.03 -35.34 29.49
C ASP A 119 -37.24 -34.04 29.76
N PHE A 120 -37.91 -32.93 30.05
CA PHE A 120 -37.31 -31.58 30.15
C PHE A 120 -36.45 -31.20 28.93
N LYS A 121 -36.75 -31.78 27.77
CA LYS A 121 -36.04 -31.53 26.51
C LYS A 121 -36.84 -30.57 25.64
N VAL A 122 -36.13 -29.59 25.10
CA VAL A 122 -36.64 -28.73 24.02
C VAL A 122 -36.24 -29.37 22.70
N THR A 123 -37.24 -29.81 21.94
CA THR A 123 -37.06 -30.19 20.53
C THR A 123 -37.53 -29.05 19.65
N PHE A 124 -37.14 -29.00 18.38
CA PHE A 124 -37.55 -27.95 17.46
C PHE A 124 -38.29 -28.54 16.28
N GLN A 125 -39.50 -28.04 16.02
CA GLN A 125 -40.18 -28.28 14.77
C GLN A 125 -39.66 -27.26 13.75
N LYS A 126 -39.07 -27.76 12.66
CA LYS A 126 -38.57 -26.94 11.55
C LYS A 126 -39.56 -26.94 10.40
N PHE A 127 -39.95 -25.76 9.95
CA PHE A 127 -40.73 -25.55 8.73
C PHE A 127 -39.91 -24.69 7.76
N VAL A 128 -39.84 -25.10 6.50
CA VAL A 128 -39.04 -24.40 5.47
C VAL A 128 -39.98 -24.03 4.33
N VAL A 129 -39.97 -22.74 3.96
CA VAL A 129 -40.66 -22.24 2.78
C VAL A 129 -39.62 -22.03 1.69
N SER A 130 -39.72 -22.83 0.62
CA SER A 130 -38.86 -22.64 -0.55
C SER A 130 -39.33 -21.41 -1.33
N LEU A 131 -38.57 -20.33 -1.26
CA LEU A 131 -39.00 -19.05 -1.85
C LEU A 131 -39.02 -19.12 -3.37
N GLN A 132 -38.09 -19.86 -3.98
CA GLN A 132 -38.07 -20.06 -5.42
C GLN A 132 -39.35 -20.73 -5.92
N GLN A 133 -39.81 -21.76 -5.20
CA GLN A 133 -41.01 -22.49 -5.55
C GLN A 133 -42.26 -21.62 -5.42
N GLU A 134 -42.39 -20.86 -4.32
CA GLU A 134 -43.51 -19.95 -4.10
C GLU A 134 -43.56 -18.81 -5.14
N LEU A 135 -42.41 -18.22 -5.47
CA LEU A 135 -42.33 -17.15 -6.46
C LEU A 135 -42.72 -17.63 -7.86
N THR A 136 -42.30 -18.85 -8.24
CA THR A 136 -42.63 -19.45 -9.55
C THR A 136 -44.13 -19.72 -9.69
N GLN A 137 -44.82 -20.01 -8.58
CA GLN A 137 -46.26 -20.26 -8.56
C GLN A 137 -47.10 -18.98 -8.49
N THR A 138 -46.47 -17.82 -8.25
CA THR A 138 -47.19 -16.55 -8.05
C THR A 138 -47.28 -15.77 -9.37
N PRO A 139 -48.46 -15.65 -10.00
CA PRO A 139 -48.60 -15.14 -11.36
C PRO A 139 -48.33 -13.63 -11.51
N THR A 140 -48.36 -12.87 -10.41
CA THR A 140 -48.05 -11.44 -10.39
C THR A 140 -46.55 -11.14 -10.43
N VAL A 141 -45.69 -12.16 -10.37
CA VAL A 141 -44.23 -12.02 -10.42
C VAL A 141 -43.74 -12.09 -11.87
N LEU A 142 -43.15 -11.00 -12.36
CA LEU A 142 -42.44 -11.03 -13.63
C LEU A 142 -41.16 -11.88 -13.51
N PRO A 143 -40.80 -12.68 -14.54
CA PRO A 143 -39.54 -13.42 -14.55
C PRO A 143 -38.33 -12.51 -14.38
N CYS A 144 -37.24 -13.03 -13.80
CA CYS A 144 -36.02 -12.24 -13.64
C CYS A 144 -35.47 -11.88 -15.04
N PRO A 145 -35.12 -10.60 -15.31
CA PRO A 145 -34.60 -10.17 -16.61
C PRO A 145 -33.18 -10.66 -16.92
N VAL A 146 -32.57 -11.43 -16.01
CA VAL A 146 -31.19 -11.91 -16.09
C VAL A 146 -31.16 -13.38 -15.65
N GLU A 147 -30.50 -14.23 -16.41
CA GLU A 147 -30.32 -15.65 -16.08
C GLU A 147 -29.06 -15.90 -15.26
N GLN A 148 -28.00 -15.16 -15.57
CA GLN A 148 -26.70 -15.30 -14.90
C GLN A 148 -26.13 -13.93 -14.55
N PHE A 149 -25.58 -13.81 -13.35
CA PHE A 149 -24.88 -12.62 -12.89
C PHE A 149 -23.80 -13.01 -11.87
N TYR A 150 -22.54 -12.88 -12.24
CA TYR A 150 -21.42 -13.21 -11.36
C TYR A 150 -20.18 -12.38 -11.69
N GLY A 151 -19.31 -12.19 -10.71
CA GLY A 151 -18.07 -11.42 -10.86
C GLY A 151 -16.88 -12.12 -10.22
N ASN A 152 -15.69 -11.68 -10.60
CA ASN A 152 -14.43 -12.22 -10.06
C ASN A 152 -14.00 -11.55 -8.74
N PHE A 153 -14.81 -10.66 -8.18
CA PHE A 153 -14.40 -9.76 -7.11
C PHE A 153 -15.27 -9.79 -5.86
N ASN A 154 -16.31 -10.62 -5.82
CA ASN A 154 -17.22 -10.64 -4.68
C ASN A 154 -16.50 -10.94 -3.36
N GLY A 155 -16.69 -10.06 -2.37
CA GLY A 155 -16.06 -10.15 -1.04
C GLY A 155 -14.55 -9.93 -1.04
N LYS A 156 -13.95 -9.44 -2.15
CA LYS A 156 -12.51 -9.20 -2.23
C LYS A 156 -12.14 -7.80 -1.77
N LEU A 157 -10.92 -7.70 -1.24
CA LEU A 157 -10.26 -6.46 -0.88
C LEU A 157 -9.18 -6.13 -1.90
N TYR A 158 -9.18 -4.91 -2.42
CA TYR A 158 -8.17 -4.39 -3.33
C TYR A 158 -7.46 -3.21 -2.69
N TYR A 159 -6.15 -3.11 -2.93
CA TYR A 159 -5.37 -1.92 -2.63
C TYR A 159 -5.00 -1.23 -3.94
N ILE A 160 -5.20 0.07 -3.99
CA ILE A 160 -4.80 0.92 -5.12
C ILE A 160 -3.81 1.95 -4.60
N ASP A 161 -2.61 1.90 -5.14
CA ASP A 161 -1.61 2.94 -4.91
C ASP A 161 -1.74 4.09 -5.93
N ILE A 162 -0.99 5.16 -5.74
CA ILE A 162 -0.98 6.31 -6.67
C ILE A 162 -0.68 5.82 -8.10
N GLY A 163 -1.49 6.25 -9.06
CA GLY A 163 -1.37 5.88 -10.48
C GLY A 163 -1.82 4.45 -10.83
N ALA A 164 -2.16 3.61 -9.84
CA ALA A 164 -2.66 2.26 -10.09
C ALA A 164 -4.18 2.25 -10.33
N SER A 165 -4.70 1.12 -10.81
CA SER A 165 -6.14 0.90 -10.96
C SER A 165 -6.53 -0.53 -10.59
N ALA A 166 -7.72 -0.71 -10.02
CA ALA A 166 -8.29 -2.04 -9.77
C ALA A 166 -9.18 -2.46 -10.95
N HIS A 167 -9.03 -3.70 -11.39
CA HIS A 167 -9.83 -4.28 -12.46
C HIS A 167 -10.90 -5.20 -11.90
N LEU A 168 -12.15 -4.75 -11.98
CA LEU A 168 -13.32 -5.48 -11.52
C LEU A 168 -14.07 -6.01 -12.74
N THR A 169 -14.34 -7.31 -12.79
CA THR A 169 -15.02 -7.94 -13.94
C THR A 169 -16.30 -8.63 -13.51
N ILE A 170 -17.37 -8.35 -14.25
CA ILE A 170 -18.66 -9.03 -14.16
C ILE A 170 -19.04 -9.64 -15.49
N VAL A 171 -19.72 -10.76 -15.39
CA VAL A 171 -20.35 -11.45 -16.49
C VAL A 171 -21.84 -11.55 -16.21
N TYR A 172 -22.66 -11.26 -17.23
CA TYR A 172 -24.10 -11.41 -17.15
C TYR A 172 -24.72 -11.90 -18.45
N VAL A 173 -25.86 -12.59 -18.34
CA VAL A 173 -26.66 -13.09 -19.46
C VAL A 173 -28.10 -12.57 -19.28
N PRO A 174 -28.55 -11.58 -20.06
CA PRO A 174 -29.92 -11.09 -20.02
C PRO A 174 -30.88 -12.09 -20.65
N THR A 175 -32.12 -12.10 -20.20
CA THR A 175 -33.18 -12.88 -20.85
C THR A 175 -33.51 -12.27 -22.23
N PRO A 176 -33.99 -13.09 -23.19
CA PRO A 176 -34.37 -12.61 -24.52
C PRO A 176 -35.39 -11.47 -24.45
N HIS A 177 -35.14 -10.40 -25.20
CA HIS A 177 -36.02 -9.23 -25.33
C HIS A 177 -36.15 -8.33 -24.08
N CYS A 178 -35.37 -8.58 -23.03
CA CYS A 178 -35.24 -7.68 -21.87
C CYS A 178 -33.92 -6.89 -21.98
N PRO A 179 -33.95 -5.58 -22.33
CA PRO A 179 -32.75 -4.76 -22.24
C PRO A 179 -32.36 -4.62 -20.77
N PHE A 180 -31.11 -4.94 -20.45
CA PHE A 180 -30.63 -4.95 -19.07
C PHE A 180 -29.25 -4.30 -18.95
N PHE A 181 -29.09 -3.47 -17.92
CA PHE A 181 -27.85 -2.74 -17.65
C PHE A 181 -27.44 -2.87 -16.18
N PRO A 182 -26.25 -3.42 -15.88
CA PRO A 182 -25.72 -3.41 -14.53
C PRO A 182 -25.34 -1.98 -14.12
N VAL A 183 -25.56 -1.64 -12.85
CA VAL A 183 -25.27 -0.32 -12.28
C VAL A 183 -24.14 -0.46 -11.28
N VAL A 184 -23.10 0.35 -11.44
CA VAL A 184 -22.00 0.46 -10.47
C VAL A 184 -22.28 1.61 -9.53
N THR A 185 -22.07 1.37 -8.24
CA THR A 185 -22.21 2.36 -7.19
C THR A 185 -20.98 2.34 -6.28
N LEU A 186 -20.69 3.51 -5.70
CA LEU A 186 -19.52 3.76 -4.87
C LEU A 186 -19.99 4.40 -3.56
N THR A 187 -19.45 3.95 -2.43
CA THR A 187 -19.74 4.60 -1.14
C THR A 187 -18.99 5.91 -0.97
N ASN A 188 -17.83 6.06 -1.61
CA ASN A 188 -17.04 7.29 -1.59
C ASN A 188 -16.64 7.65 -3.02
N SER A 189 -17.51 8.41 -3.70
CA SER A 189 -17.31 8.90 -5.07
C SER A 189 -16.36 10.09 -5.17
N ASP A 190 -16.06 10.75 -4.05
CA ASP A 190 -15.15 11.91 -4.02
C ASP A 190 -13.68 11.47 -4.05
N ALA A 191 -13.40 10.27 -3.51
CA ALA A 191 -12.06 9.69 -3.51
C ALA A 191 -11.81 8.73 -4.69
N LEU A 192 -12.82 7.96 -5.10
CA LEU A 192 -12.71 6.94 -6.12
C LEU A 192 -13.74 7.17 -7.22
N TYR A 193 -13.34 6.97 -8.47
CA TYR A 193 -14.26 6.85 -9.59
C TYR A 193 -14.03 5.54 -10.34
N THR A 194 -15.01 5.16 -11.13
CA THR A 194 -14.95 3.94 -11.95
C THR A 194 -15.25 4.26 -13.40
N GLU A 195 -14.38 3.82 -14.30
CA GLU A 195 -14.67 3.78 -15.74
C GLU A 195 -15.19 2.40 -16.12
N GLN A 196 -16.28 2.35 -16.88
CA GLN A 196 -17.00 1.12 -17.18
C GLN A 196 -16.99 0.85 -18.68
N ILE A 197 -16.69 -0.38 -19.05
CA ILE A 197 -16.71 -0.85 -20.43
C ILE A 197 -17.52 -2.14 -20.47
N ILE A 198 -18.57 -2.17 -21.29
CA ILE A 198 -19.40 -3.36 -21.52
C ILE A 198 -19.13 -3.87 -22.93
N VAL A 199 -18.80 -5.15 -23.03
CA VAL A 199 -18.56 -5.84 -24.30
C VAL A 199 -19.36 -7.14 -24.40
N GLU A 200 -19.74 -7.52 -25.61
CA GLU A 200 -20.31 -8.85 -25.87
C GLU A 200 -19.18 -9.90 -25.73
N ASP A 201 -19.39 -10.92 -24.89
CA ASP A 201 -18.43 -11.96 -24.49
C ASP A 201 -18.91 -13.34 -24.94
N GLY A 202 -19.43 -13.42 -26.17
CA GLY A 202 -19.89 -14.63 -26.81
C GLY A 202 -21.36 -14.98 -26.51
N VAL A 203 -21.68 -16.26 -26.64
CA VAL A 203 -23.05 -16.78 -26.61
C VAL A 203 -23.09 -18.03 -25.73
N THR A 204 -24.16 -18.23 -24.95
CA THR A 204 -24.37 -19.46 -24.18
C THR A 204 -24.69 -20.65 -25.10
N PRO A 205 -24.58 -21.91 -24.62
CA PRO A 205 -24.97 -23.10 -25.40
C PRO A 205 -26.41 -23.03 -25.94
N GLU A 206 -27.29 -22.33 -25.23
CA GLU A 206 -28.71 -22.13 -25.56
C GLU A 206 -28.93 -21.01 -26.59
N GLY A 207 -27.87 -20.28 -27.00
CA GLY A 207 -27.95 -19.22 -28.00
C GLY A 207 -28.13 -17.81 -27.44
N TYR A 208 -28.03 -17.61 -26.12
CA TYR A 208 -28.20 -16.28 -25.51
C TYR A 208 -26.91 -15.47 -25.50
N LYS A 209 -27.01 -14.17 -25.77
CA LYS A 209 -25.86 -13.26 -25.73
C LYS A 209 -25.33 -13.13 -24.31
N LYS A 210 -24.02 -13.26 -24.18
CA LYS A 210 -23.30 -13.07 -22.92
C LYS A 210 -22.58 -11.73 -22.97
N PHE A 211 -22.59 -11.00 -21.86
CA PHE A 211 -21.92 -9.71 -21.75
C PHE A 211 -20.90 -9.72 -20.62
N LYS A 212 -19.82 -8.98 -20.82
CA LYS A 212 -18.78 -8.76 -19.83
C LYS A 212 -18.62 -7.27 -19.58
N MET A 213 -18.77 -6.89 -18.32
CA MET A 213 -18.51 -5.55 -17.84
C MET A 213 -17.14 -5.52 -17.15
N VAL A 214 -16.27 -4.61 -17.59
CA VAL A 214 -15.01 -4.31 -16.94
C VAL A 214 -15.11 -2.92 -16.34
N SER A 215 -14.89 -2.84 -15.03
CA SER A 215 -14.86 -1.59 -14.28
C SER A 215 -13.45 -1.34 -13.76
N HIS A 216 -12.91 -0.17 -14.10
CA HIS A 216 -11.59 0.29 -13.69
C HIS A 216 -11.76 1.28 -12.54
N GLY A 217 -11.48 0.84 -11.31
CA GLY A 217 -11.45 1.73 -10.15
C GLY A 217 -10.16 2.55 -10.15
N LYS A 218 -10.28 3.88 -10.13
CA LYS A 218 -9.17 4.84 -10.12
C LYS A 218 -9.41 5.89 -9.04
N VAL A 219 -8.32 6.45 -8.51
CA VAL A 219 -8.38 7.54 -7.54
C VAL A 219 -8.64 8.86 -8.29
N LEU A 220 -9.66 9.63 -7.88
CA LEU A 220 -10.12 10.84 -8.59
C LEU A 220 -9.09 11.98 -8.50
N HIS A 221 -8.45 12.14 -7.33
CA HIS A 221 -7.39 13.11 -7.10
C HIS A 221 -6.38 12.55 -6.08
N VAL A 222 -5.12 12.96 -6.20
CA VAL A 222 -4.17 12.91 -5.07
C VAL A 222 -4.72 13.92 -4.06
N LEU A 223 -5.71 13.49 -3.27
CA LEU A 223 -6.41 14.35 -2.32
C LEU A 223 -5.38 14.97 -1.39
N GLU A 224 -5.45 16.30 -1.24
CA GLU A 224 -4.54 17.10 -0.43
C GLU A 224 -4.40 16.57 1.00
N ASP A 225 -5.45 15.93 1.48
CA ASP A 225 -5.48 15.21 2.74
C ASP A 225 -4.98 13.78 2.49
N ARG A 226 -3.68 13.54 2.69
CA ARG A 226 -2.91 12.31 2.39
C ARG A 226 -3.32 11.08 3.23
N LYS A 227 -4.62 10.83 3.39
CA LYS A 227 -5.22 9.75 4.18
C LYS A 227 -5.56 8.54 3.30
N ASN A 228 -5.63 7.38 3.94
CA ASN A 228 -6.16 6.19 3.28
C ASN A 228 -7.67 6.33 3.13
N TYR A 229 -8.19 6.03 1.94
CA TYR A 229 -9.62 6.05 1.66
C TYR A 229 -10.12 4.63 1.46
N ILE A 230 -11.28 4.34 2.04
CA ILE A 230 -12.00 3.10 1.77
C ILE A 230 -13.26 3.43 0.97
N SER A 231 -13.47 2.70 -0.11
CA SER A 231 -14.69 2.78 -0.91
C SER A 231 -15.15 1.38 -1.25
N THR A 232 -16.42 1.11 -1.05
CA THR A 232 -17.05 -0.12 -1.48
C THR A 232 -17.59 0.10 -2.89
N VAL A 233 -17.14 -0.74 -3.82
CA VAL A 233 -17.71 -0.85 -5.15
C VAL A 233 -18.77 -1.93 -5.12
N THR A 234 -19.99 -1.58 -5.46
CA THR A 234 -21.05 -2.56 -5.67
C THR A 234 -21.57 -2.43 -7.08
N VAL A 235 -21.69 -3.58 -7.75
CA VAL A 235 -22.39 -3.69 -9.01
C VAL A 235 -23.64 -4.51 -8.81
N ASP A 236 -24.77 -3.92 -9.15
CA ASP A 236 -26.08 -4.52 -8.99
C ASP A 236 -26.89 -4.43 -10.28
N LEU A 237 -28.04 -5.10 -10.27
CA LEU A 237 -28.98 -5.12 -11.35
C LEU A 237 -30.00 -3.98 -11.17
N MET A 238 -30.10 -3.08 -12.15
CA MET A 238 -31.19 -2.10 -12.17
C MET A 238 -32.53 -2.84 -12.33
N GLU A 239 -33.57 -2.39 -11.62
CA GLU A 239 -34.92 -3.01 -11.64
C GLU A 239 -34.94 -4.48 -11.22
N ARG A 240 -34.07 -4.85 -10.27
CA ARG A 240 -34.07 -6.19 -9.69
C ARG A 240 -35.35 -6.46 -8.90
N GLY A 241 -36.34 -7.05 -9.56
CA GLY A 241 -37.58 -7.49 -8.93
C GLY A 241 -37.37 -8.65 -7.94
N VAL A 242 -38.45 -8.98 -7.22
CA VAL A 242 -38.51 -10.08 -6.25
C VAL A 242 -38.19 -11.46 -6.85
N SER A 243 -38.30 -11.61 -8.18
CA SER A 243 -37.98 -12.83 -8.93
C SER A 243 -36.49 -13.14 -9.04
N CYS A 244 -35.61 -12.16 -8.90
CA CYS A 244 -34.16 -12.35 -8.97
C CYS A 244 -33.56 -12.69 -7.60
N ASN A 245 -34.18 -13.60 -6.85
CA ASN A 245 -33.78 -13.95 -5.48
C ASN A 245 -32.36 -14.56 -5.41
N GLN A 246 -31.91 -15.30 -6.43
CA GLN A 246 -30.62 -16.01 -6.45
C GLN A 246 -29.43 -15.16 -6.93
N LEU A 247 -29.66 -14.02 -7.60
CA LEU A 247 -28.60 -13.25 -8.28
C LEU A 247 -28.03 -12.11 -7.45
N ASN A 248 -27.27 -12.38 -6.39
CA ASN A 248 -26.79 -11.33 -5.48
C ASN A 248 -25.86 -10.27 -6.13
N PRO A 249 -25.91 -9.01 -5.64
CA PRO A 249 -25.00 -7.96 -6.10
C PRO A 249 -23.55 -8.39 -5.87
N GLN A 250 -22.65 -7.93 -6.73
CA GLN A 250 -21.22 -8.20 -6.57
C GLN A 250 -20.59 -7.01 -5.84
N GLU A 251 -19.91 -7.30 -4.73
CA GLU A 251 -19.32 -6.26 -3.88
C GLU A 251 -17.81 -6.48 -3.71
N ALA A 252 -17.03 -5.40 -3.79
CA ALA A 252 -15.62 -5.38 -3.42
C ALA A 252 -15.30 -4.13 -2.61
N HIS A 253 -14.32 -4.26 -1.72
CA HIS A 253 -13.76 -3.11 -1.02
C HIS A 253 -12.47 -2.69 -1.70
N ILE A 254 -12.34 -1.40 -1.96
CA ILE A 254 -11.13 -0.78 -2.49
C ILE A 254 -10.58 0.17 -1.45
N ILE A 255 -9.32 -0.04 -1.08
CA ILE A 255 -8.54 0.86 -0.26
C ILE A 255 -7.58 1.61 -1.18
N ALA A 256 -7.78 2.92 -1.33
CA ALA A 256 -6.77 3.80 -1.88
C ALA A 256 -5.75 4.11 -0.77
N GLY A 257 -4.55 3.58 -0.88
CA GLY A 257 -3.54 3.64 0.18
C GLY A 257 -2.40 2.65 -0.02
N CYS A 258 -1.51 2.57 0.96
CA CYS A 258 -0.35 1.70 0.90
C CYS A 258 -0.71 0.20 1.10
N PRO A 259 -0.42 -0.69 0.13
CA PRO A 259 -0.48 -2.13 0.35
C PRO A 259 0.60 -2.56 1.36
N ILE A 260 0.23 -3.37 2.35
CA ILE A 260 1.13 -3.81 3.43
C ILE A 260 2.36 -4.59 2.89
N THR A 261 2.19 -5.24 1.76
CA THR A 261 3.20 -6.07 1.08
C THR A 261 4.18 -5.26 0.23
N LYS A 262 3.91 -3.97 -0.01
CA LYS A 262 4.72 -3.12 -0.88
C LYS A 262 5.98 -2.64 -0.15
N HIS A 263 7.14 -2.85 -0.77
CA HIS A 263 8.43 -2.46 -0.21
C HIS A 263 9.47 -2.25 -1.32
N ILE A 264 10.60 -1.61 -0.98
CA ILE A 264 11.72 -1.41 -1.91
C ILE A 264 12.94 -2.25 -1.53
N ARG A 265 13.70 -2.68 -2.54
CA ARG A 265 14.95 -3.43 -2.40
C ARG A 265 16.05 -2.74 -3.19
N VAL A 266 17.27 -2.67 -2.66
CA VAL A 266 18.43 -2.18 -3.44
C VAL A 266 18.90 -3.25 -4.43
N MET A 267 19.16 -2.83 -5.67
CA MET A 267 19.79 -3.67 -6.68
C MET A 267 21.26 -3.92 -6.35
N ARG A 268 21.69 -5.19 -6.37
CA ARG A 268 23.06 -5.60 -5.99
C ARG A 268 23.78 -6.32 -7.13
N ASN A 269 24.14 -5.57 -8.17
CA ASN A 269 24.81 -6.14 -9.36
C ASN A 269 26.25 -6.57 -9.08
N VAL A 270 27.02 -5.76 -8.35
CA VAL A 270 28.40 -6.04 -7.97
C VAL A 270 28.56 -5.83 -6.48
N THR A 271 28.87 -6.90 -5.76
CA THR A 271 29.05 -6.89 -4.30
C THR A 271 30.47 -7.27 -3.91
N ALA A 272 30.87 -6.89 -2.69
CA ALA A 272 32.16 -7.28 -2.12
C ALA A 272 32.30 -8.81 -2.04
N CYS A 273 31.19 -9.52 -1.81
CA CYS A 273 31.14 -10.97 -1.83
C CYS A 273 31.38 -11.55 -3.23
N SER A 274 30.67 -11.05 -4.25
CA SER A 274 30.80 -11.52 -5.63
C SER A 274 32.21 -11.31 -6.22
N ARG A 275 32.94 -10.32 -5.70
CA ARG A 275 34.32 -9.98 -6.11
C ARG A 275 35.38 -10.60 -5.20
N GLY A 276 35.00 -11.40 -4.21
CA GLY A 276 35.92 -12.08 -3.29
C GLY A 276 36.66 -11.14 -2.33
N VAL A 277 36.23 -9.88 -2.17
CA VAL A 277 36.80 -8.94 -1.21
C VAL A 277 36.41 -9.33 0.22
N LEU A 278 35.18 -9.81 0.39
CA LEU A 278 34.62 -10.33 1.63
C LEU A 278 33.94 -11.66 1.34
N THR A 279 33.70 -12.49 2.36
CA THR A 279 32.91 -13.72 2.21
C THR A 279 31.64 -13.65 3.05
N GLU A 280 30.55 -14.28 2.57
CA GLU A 280 29.31 -14.37 3.34
C GLU A 280 29.52 -15.02 4.71
N LYS A 281 30.39 -16.05 4.76
CA LYS A 281 30.71 -16.75 6.00
C LYS A 281 31.32 -15.79 7.03
N GLN A 282 32.26 -14.94 6.60
CA GLN A 282 32.86 -13.92 7.48
C GLN A 282 31.79 -12.96 7.99
N LEU A 283 30.94 -12.42 7.11
CA LEU A 283 29.94 -11.42 7.49
C LEU A 283 28.84 -11.98 8.42
N ARG A 284 28.55 -13.28 8.34
CA ARG A 284 27.58 -13.96 9.23
C ARG A 284 28.16 -14.27 10.61
N ASP A 285 29.48 -14.38 10.74
CA ASP A 285 30.16 -14.82 11.96
C ASP A 285 30.55 -13.64 12.85
N ASN A 286 29.54 -12.97 13.43
CA ASN A 286 29.72 -11.83 14.36
C ASN A 286 30.73 -10.77 13.88
N PHE A 287 30.73 -10.49 12.59
CA PHE A 287 31.67 -9.56 11.98
C PHE A 287 31.51 -8.15 12.57
N THR A 288 32.64 -7.52 12.88
CA THR A 288 32.70 -6.13 13.35
C THR A 288 33.63 -5.31 12.46
N TYR A 289 33.35 -4.02 12.35
CA TYR A 289 34.22 -3.05 11.70
C TYR A 289 34.30 -1.78 12.54
N THR A 290 35.38 -1.02 12.35
CA THR A 290 35.64 0.21 13.11
C THR A 290 35.47 1.41 12.19
N ILE A 291 34.74 2.41 12.68
CA ILE A 291 34.57 3.73 12.05
C ILE A 291 35.50 4.71 12.80
N PRO A 292 36.51 5.28 12.14
CA PRO A 292 37.40 6.26 12.76
C PRO A 292 36.66 7.53 13.20
N LYS A 293 37.03 8.11 14.33
CA LYS A 293 36.40 9.34 14.86
C LYS A 293 36.44 10.55 13.91
N GLU A 294 37.35 10.58 12.96
CA GLU A 294 37.51 11.70 12.04
C GLU A 294 36.42 11.76 10.97
N VAL A 295 35.67 10.66 10.76
CA VAL A 295 34.75 10.53 9.61
C VAL A 295 33.28 10.47 9.99
N TYR A 296 32.91 10.58 11.27
CA TYR A 296 31.52 10.55 11.72
C TYR A 296 31.19 11.60 12.80
N ASP A 297 29.93 12.01 12.83
CA ASP A 297 29.35 12.88 13.85
C ASP A 297 28.26 12.12 14.63
N PRO A 298 28.42 11.90 15.96
CA PRO A 298 27.40 11.23 16.77
C PRO A 298 26.03 11.90 16.76
N GLU A 299 25.97 13.21 16.49
CA GLU A 299 24.74 13.99 16.43
C GLU A 299 24.16 14.10 15.01
N TYR A 300 24.79 13.47 14.01
CA TYR A 300 24.37 13.49 12.59
C TYR A 300 24.31 14.92 12.00
N LEU A 301 25.09 15.85 12.54
CA LEU A 301 25.16 17.24 12.08
C LEU A 301 26.26 17.48 11.05
N SER A 302 26.98 16.43 10.64
CA SER A 302 28.08 16.47 9.68
C SER A 302 29.22 17.43 10.07
N ARG A 303 29.48 17.60 11.38
CA ARG A 303 30.57 18.46 11.85
C ARG A 303 31.90 17.69 11.84
N PRO A 304 32.96 18.26 11.25
CA PRO A 304 34.26 17.60 11.22
C PRO A 304 34.84 17.45 12.63
N ASN A 305 35.44 16.29 12.91
CA ASN A 305 36.07 15.96 14.20
C ASN A 305 35.13 16.08 15.41
N ALA A 306 33.84 15.78 15.24
CA ALA A 306 32.87 15.81 16.33
C ALA A 306 33.00 14.63 17.31
N ALA A 307 33.42 13.46 16.82
CA ALA A 307 33.61 12.28 17.67
C ALA A 307 34.93 12.32 18.46
N THR A 308 34.91 11.76 19.66
CA THR A 308 36.07 11.70 20.57
C THR A 308 36.87 10.40 20.44
N GLU A 309 36.22 9.30 20.06
CA GLU A 309 36.80 7.94 19.98
C GLU A 309 36.29 7.18 18.76
N ASP A 310 37.00 6.12 18.37
CA ASP A 310 36.59 5.28 17.25
C ASP A 310 35.39 4.40 17.62
N ARG A 311 34.48 4.21 16.68
CA ARG A 311 33.24 3.44 16.90
C ARG A 311 33.36 2.04 16.33
N THR A 312 33.25 1.02 17.16
CA THR A 312 33.14 -0.37 16.70
C THR A 312 31.68 -0.73 16.46
N VAL A 313 31.36 -1.22 15.26
CA VAL A 313 30.00 -1.57 14.82
C VAL A 313 29.94 -3.05 14.48
N ARG A 314 28.91 -3.74 14.98
CA ARG A 314 28.58 -5.11 14.58
C ARG A 314 27.76 -5.09 13.30
N TYR A 315 28.20 -5.86 12.32
CA TYR A 315 27.56 -5.93 11.01
C TYR A 315 26.34 -6.87 11.05
N ASP A 316 25.17 -6.34 10.67
CA ASP A 316 23.94 -7.12 10.56
C ASP A 316 23.76 -7.67 9.14
N TYR A 317 24.25 -8.89 8.93
CA TYR A 317 24.16 -9.55 7.63
C TYR A 317 22.70 -9.81 7.20
N ILE A 318 21.79 -10.09 8.13
CA ILE A 318 20.39 -10.40 7.78
C ILE A 318 19.70 -9.16 7.20
N SER A 319 19.95 -8.00 7.81
CA SER A 319 19.38 -6.74 7.35
C SER A 319 20.07 -6.18 6.11
N TYR A 320 21.40 -6.26 6.03
CA TYR A 320 22.16 -5.52 5.01
C TYR A 320 22.55 -6.36 3.80
N LEU A 321 22.64 -7.69 3.97
CA LEU A 321 23.19 -8.66 3.00
C LEU A 321 24.60 -8.25 2.53
N CYS A 322 25.17 -8.94 1.54
CA CYS A 322 26.49 -8.57 1.02
C CYS A 322 26.57 -7.09 0.55
N PRO A 323 27.61 -6.33 0.95
CA PRO A 323 27.75 -4.92 0.59
C PRO A 323 27.91 -4.72 -0.92
N VAL A 324 27.27 -3.68 -1.44
CA VAL A 324 27.55 -3.17 -2.79
C VAL A 324 28.99 -2.67 -2.84
N LEU A 325 29.75 -3.06 -3.86
CA LEU A 325 31.15 -2.69 -3.97
C LEU A 325 31.30 -1.43 -4.82
N VAL A 326 31.88 -0.37 -4.25
CA VAL A 326 32.02 0.94 -4.92
C VAL A 326 33.46 1.45 -4.81
N TYR A 327 34.01 1.98 -5.90
CA TYR A 327 35.33 2.59 -5.88
C TYR A 327 35.24 4.05 -5.38
N HIS A 328 36.11 4.46 -4.46
CA HIS A 328 35.94 5.73 -3.73
C HIS A 328 35.72 6.97 -4.62
N ASP A 329 36.53 7.12 -5.67
CA ASP A 329 36.51 8.26 -6.60
C ASP A 329 35.56 8.06 -7.81
N MET A 330 34.68 7.05 -7.77
CA MET A 330 33.72 6.80 -8.85
C MET A 330 32.34 7.34 -8.47
N PRO A 331 31.79 8.32 -9.22
CA PRO A 331 30.42 8.79 -9.00
C PRO A 331 29.41 7.66 -9.08
N TRP A 332 28.64 7.48 -8.01
CA TRP A 332 27.75 6.34 -7.84
C TRP A 332 26.37 6.75 -7.31
N VAL A 333 25.34 6.00 -7.68
CA VAL A 333 23.97 6.13 -7.15
C VAL A 333 23.36 4.74 -7.08
N PRO A 334 22.66 4.38 -5.98
CA PRO A 334 21.96 3.11 -5.92
C PRO A 334 20.77 3.08 -6.88
N SER A 335 20.37 1.89 -7.28
CA SER A 335 19.09 1.64 -7.95
C SER A 335 18.21 0.82 -7.02
N PHE A 336 16.92 1.15 -6.96
CA PHE A 336 15.94 0.45 -6.14
C PHE A 336 14.88 -0.20 -7.02
N GLU A 337 14.39 -1.35 -6.58
CA GLU A 337 13.28 -2.07 -7.18
C GLU A 337 12.08 -1.97 -6.23
N LEU A 338 10.90 -1.72 -6.79
CA LEU A 338 9.64 -1.79 -6.08
C LEU A 338 9.07 -3.22 -6.18
N TRP A 339 8.72 -3.77 -5.03
CA TRP A 339 8.17 -5.12 -4.90
C TRP A 339 6.83 -5.05 -4.20
N ASP A 340 5.88 -5.89 -4.64
CA ASP A 340 4.62 -6.15 -3.95
C ASP A 340 4.60 -7.63 -3.55
N GLY A 341 4.90 -7.91 -2.28
CA GLY A 341 5.24 -9.25 -1.82
C GLY A 341 6.46 -9.78 -2.58
N ASP A 342 6.29 -10.88 -3.29
CA ASP A 342 7.36 -11.49 -4.10
C ASP A 342 7.28 -11.13 -5.59
N LYS A 343 6.40 -10.19 -5.97
CA LYS A 343 6.25 -9.76 -7.35
C LYS A 343 7.02 -8.46 -7.57
N PHE A 344 7.98 -8.50 -8.50
CA PHE A 344 8.61 -7.30 -9.02
C PHE A 344 7.57 -6.42 -9.72
N VAL A 345 7.53 -5.14 -9.38
CA VAL A 345 6.64 -4.14 -9.99
C VAL A 345 7.41 -3.34 -11.03
N GLU A 346 8.45 -2.61 -10.59
CA GLU A 346 9.25 -1.73 -11.44
C GLU A 346 10.57 -1.34 -10.77
N VAL A 347 11.44 -0.65 -11.53
CA VAL A 347 12.61 0.04 -10.97
C VAL A 347 12.19 1.46 -10.58
N VAL A 348 12.50 1.87 -9.35
CA VAL A 348 12.09 3.16 -8.79
C VAL A 348 12.76 4.32 -9.54
N GLY A 349 11.93 5.17 -10.16
CA GLY A 349 12.33 6.41 -10.84
C GLY A 349 12.10 7.70 -10.02
N ALA A 350 11.64 7.55 -8.78
CA ALA A 350 11.29 8.66 -7.89
C ALA A 350 12.49 9.28 -7.18
N ASP A 351 12.29 10.50 -6.68
CA ASP A 351 13.24 11.20 -5.83
C ASP A 351 13.39 10.49 -4.48
N PHE A 352 14.64 10.30 -4.05
CA PHE A 352 14.97 9.69 -2.78
C PHE A 352 16.16 10.40 -2.11
N VAL A 353 16.26 10.20 -0.81
CA VAL A 353 17.37 10.71 0.01
C VAL A 353 18.08 9.56 0.69
N MET A 354 19.37 9.74 0.99
CA MET A 354 20.20 8.75 1.66
C MET A 354 20.85 9.37 2.90
N LEU A 355 20.80 8.63 4.00
CA LEU A 355 21.46 8.99 5.24
C LEU A 355 22.30 7.81 5.75
N GLU A 356 23.55 8.08 6.14
CA GLU A 356 24.40 7.08 6.78
C GLU A 356 24.01 6.92 8.26
N ILE A 357 23.64 5.70 8.66
CA ILE A 357 22.97 5.46 9.95
C ILE A 357 23.91 5.49 11.15
N HIS A 358 25.23 5.56 10.94
CA HIS A 358 26.24 5.68 11.98
C HIS A 358 26.83 7.09 12.09
N GLY A 359 26.33 8.03 11.28
CA GLY A 359 26.72 9.44 11.30
C GLY A 359 27.93 9.75 10.43
N MET A 360 28.37 8.81 9.58
CA MET A 360 29.48 9.08 8.67
C MET A 360 29.09 10.14 7.65
N HIS A 361 29.97 11.11 7.42
CA HIS A 361 29.71 12.27 6.56
C HIS A 361 30.85 12.53 5.57
N ASN A 362 31.74 11.56 5.36
CA ASN A 362 32.88 11.65 4.45
C ASN A 362 32.54 11.23 3.00
N TYR A 363 31.40 11.69 2.50
CA TYR A 363 30.97 11.57 1.11
C TYR A 363 30.33 12.87 0.66
N GLN A 364 30.28 13.11 -0.65
CA GLN A 364 29.80 14.37 -1.23
C GLN A 364 28.83 14.09 -2.38
N TYR A 365 28.01 15.10 -2.69
CA TYR A 365 27.10 15.06 -3.83
C TYR A 365 27.70 15.78 -5.04
N LEU A 366 27.62 15.16 -6.21
CA LEU A 366 28.23 15.65 -7.44
C LEU A 366 27.61 16.97 -7.94
N GLN A 367 26.32 17.20 -7.65
CA GLN A 367 25.62 18.41 -8.05
C GLN A 367 25.41 19.37 -6.88
N THR A 368 25.57 20.66 -7.18
CA THR A 368 25.08 21.75 -6.35
C THR A 368 23.66 22.14 -6.77
N ALA A 369 22.96 22.93 -5.96
CA ALA A 369 21.63 23.47 -6.27
C ALA A 369 21.57 24.10 -7.67
N LYS A 370 22.59 24.88 -8.05
CA LYS A 370 22.73 25.50 -9.38
C LYS A 370 22.85 24.47 -10.49
N LYS A 371 23.71 23.46 -10.34
CA LYS A 371 23.90 22.39 -11.35
C LYS A 371 22.68 21.49 -11.48
N ALA A 372 21.95 21.29 -10.39
CA ALA A 372 20.65 20.63 -10.37
C ALA A 372 19.54 21.49 -10.99
N LYS A 373 19.82 22.76 -11.33
CA LYS A 373 18.86 23.75 -11.86
C LYS A 373 17.71 24.02 -10.89
N CYS A 374 17.97 24.07 -9.59
CA CYS A 374 16.95 24.43 -8.61
C CYS A 374 16.50 25.87 -8.83
N VAL A 375 15.20 26.13 -8.64
CA VAL A 375 14.61 27.47 -8.66
C VAL A 375 14.40 28.00 -7.23
N SER A 376 14.27 27.10 -6.27
CA SER A 376 14.21 27.36 -4.83
C SER A 376 15.37 26.70 -4.10
N GLN A 377 15.65 27.14 -2.87
CA GLN A 377 16.69 26.53 -2.04
C GLN A 377 16.31 25.07 -1.75
N PRO A 378 17.11 24.07 -2.16
CA PRO A 378 16.83 22.68 -1.84
C PRO A 378 16.94 22.44 -0.34
N GLN A 379 16.10 21.54 0.16
CA GLN A 379 16.22 21.02 1.51
C GLN A 379 17.47 20.13 1.62
N ASP A 380 18.10 20.17 2.79
CA ASP A 380 19.15 19.26 3.23
C ASP A 380 18.80 18.64 4.59
N TRP A 381 19.57 17.64 5.01
CA TRP A 381 19.36 16.95 6.28
C TRP A 381 19.27 17.90 7.49
N ILE A 382 20.13 18.91 7.55
CA ILE A 382 20.20 19.86 8.66
C ILE A 382 18.96 20.76 8.69
N SER A 383 18.51 21.21 7.51
CA SER A 383 17.31 22.02 7.36
C SER A 383 16.05 21.27 7.79
N ILE A 384 15.99 19.94 7.53
CA ILE A 384 14.88 19.09 7.98
C ILE A 384 14.90 18.91 9.49
N LEU A 385 16.09 18.68 10.09
CA LEU A 385 16.23 18.58 11.53
C LEU A 385 15.82 19.88 12.25
N ASN A 386 16.20 21.04 11.71
CA ASN A 386 15.86 22.34 12.29
C ASN A 386 14.37 22.68 12.21
N LYS A 387 13.65 22.14 11.21
CA LYS A 387 12.19 22.33 11.07
C LYS A 387 11.37 21.36 11.94
N GLY A 388 11.97 20.27 12.44
CA GLY A 388 11.27 19.24 13.21
C GLY A 388 10.95 19.68 14.64
N GLU A 389 9.70 19.49 15.09
CA GLU A 389 9.26 19.87 16.44
C GLU A 389 9.83 18.99 17.57
N HIS A 390 10.43 17.83 17.30
CA HIS A 390 10.87 16.88 18.34
C HIS A 390 12.30 16.38 18.07
N HIS A 391 13.24 16.68 18.97
CA HIS A 391 14.52 15.97 19.09
C HIS A 391 14.24 14.55 19.63
N PRO A 392 14.90 13.48 19.14
CA PRO A 392 16.22 13.42 18.49
C PRO A 392 16.17 13.24 16.96
N ALA A 393 17.34 13.33 16.30
CA ALA A 393 17.53 13.02 14.88
C ALA A 393 17.05 11.60 14.55
N THR A 394 15.78 11.47 14.19
CA THR A 394 15.23 10.18 13.74
C THR A 394 15.64 9.96 12.31
N LEU A 395 16.13 8.75 11.96
CA LEU A 395 16.47 8.38 10.57
C LEU A 395 15.28 8.53 9.59
N TYR A 396 14.07 8.75 10.09
CA TYR A 396 12.83 8.92 9.35
C TYR A 396 12.34 10.38 9.28
N ALA A 397 13.14 11.34 9.76
CA ALA A 397 12.79 12.75 9.80
C ALA A 397 12.49 13.31 8.40
N TRP A 398 13.25 12.91 7.38
CA TRP A 398 13.02 13.34 6.00
C TRP A 398 12.19 12.29 5.25
N ASN A 399 10.98 12.68 4.85
CA ASN A 399 10.00 11.79 4.25
C ASN A 399 9.13 12.54 3.23
N LYS A 400 8.23 11.82 2.56
CA LYS A 400 7.32 12.41 1.57
C LYS A 400 6.43 13.53 2.13
N ASP A 401 6.20 13.55 3.44
CA ASP A 401 5.24 14.47 4.02
C ASP A 401 5.80 15.89 4.20
N ASN A 402 7.12 16.00 4.36
CA ASN A 402 7.83 17.27 4.51
C ASN A 402 8.81 17.60 3.36
N TYR A 403 8.93 16.72 2.37
CA TYR A 403 9.74 16.98 1.19
C TYR A 403 9.12 18.06 0.30
N GLU A 404 9.94 19.05 -0.04
CA GLU A 404 9.60 20.10 -0.99
C GLU A 404 10.61 20.05 -2.14
N SER A 405 10.10 19.92 -3.37
CA SER A 405 10.97 19.90 -4.55
C SER A 405 11.63 21.27 -4.74
N CYS A 406 12.94 21.29 -5.00
CA CYS A 406 13.65 22.53 -5.35
C CYS A 406 13.24 23.11 -6.72
N LYS A 407 12.32 22.44 -7.42
CA LYS A 407 11.68 22.88 -8.66
C LYS A 407 10.40 23.67 -8.43
N ASP A 408 9.92 23.74 -7.18
CA ASP A 408 8.77 24.54 -6.82
C ASP A 408 9.15 26.03 -6.80
N TYR A 409 8.45 26.83 -7.62
CA TYR A 409 8.60 28.28 -7.71
C TYR A 409 8.08 29.01 -6.47
N ASN A 410 7.18 28.38 -5.71
CA ASN A 410 6.67 28.91 -4.45
C ASN A 410 7.55 28.53 -3.25
N GLY A 411 8.63 27.78 -3.49
CA GLY A 411 9.58 27.37 -2.45
C GLY A 411 10.44 28.53 -1.91
N PRO A 412 11.30 28.25 -0.92
CA PRO A 412 12.18 29.25 -0.35
C PRO A 412 13.14 29.83 -1.41
N PRO A 413 13.50 31.12 -1.32
CA PRO A 413 14.40 31.74 -2.29
C PRO A 413 15.76 31.04 -2.30
N LEU A 414 16.32 30.82 -3.50
CA LEU A 414 17.64 30.22 -3.66
C LEU A 414 18.73 31.22 -3.19
N THR A 415 19.21 31.05 -1.96
CA THR A 415 20.21 31.93 -1.34
C THR A 415 21.64 31.39 -1.48
N ASP A 416 21.80 30.06 -1.54
CA ASP A 416 23.08 29.39 -1.74
C ASP A 416 23.02 28.45 -2.97
N PRO A 417 23.43 28.96 -4.16
CA PRO A 417 23.47 28.16 -5.38
C PRO A 417 24.54 27.05 -5.37
N ASP A 418 25.54 27.15 -4.50
CA ASP A 418 26.66 26.22 -4.42
C ASP A 418 26.45 25.15 -3.34
N ALA A 419 25.38 25.25 -2.54
CA ALA A 419 24.93 24.20 -1.62
C ALA A 419 24.81 22.83 -2.32
N GLU A 420 25.25 21.78 -1.62
CA GLU A 420 25.15 20.41 -2.10
C GLU A 420 23.69 20.00 -2.28
N TYR A 421 23.36 19.42 -3.43
CA TYR A 421 22.03 18.89 -3.69
C TYR A 421 21.96 17.44 -3.18
N GLN A 422 21.27 17.21 -2.07
CA GLN A 422 21.26 15.89 -1.40
C GLN A 422 20.20 14.92 -1.94
N VAL A 423 19.25 15.42 -2.73
CA VAL A 423 18.21 14.59 -3.33
C VAL A 423 18.78 13.87 -4.54
N LEU A 424 18.55 12.55 -4.59
CA LEU A 424 19.02 11.67 -5.63
C LEU A 424 17.83 11.15 -6.44
N ASN A 425 18.06 11.04 -7.73
CA ASN A 425 17.16 10.38 -8.65
C ASN A 425 18.01 9.66 -9.69
N LYS A 426 17.65 8.43 -10.04
CA LYS A 426 18.38 7.60 -11.01
C LYS A 426 18.54 8.29 -12.37
N GLU A 427 17.53 9.05 -12.79
CA GLU A 427 17.49 9.79 -14.05
C GLU A 427 18.28 11.11 -14.00
N SER A 428 18.47 11.66 -12.79
CA SER A 428 19.29 12.86 -12.60
C SER A 428 20.77 12.59 -12.87
N LYS A 429 21.57 13.65 -12.99
CA LYS A 429 23.04 13.56 -13.03
C LYS A 429 23.68 13.56 -11.65
N ASN A 430 22.89 13.70 -10.57
CA ASN A 430 23.42 13.75 -9.22
C ASN A 430 23.88 12.37 -8.75
N ARG A 431 25.04 12.30 -8.11
CA ARG A 431 25.72 11.07 -7.70
C ARG A 431 26.45 11.32 -6.39
N ILE A 432 26.64 10.27 -5.59
CA ILE A 432 27.52 10.29 -4.43
C ILE A 432 28.95 9.99 -4.90
N VAL A 433 29.91 10.74 -4.36
CA VAL A 433 31.35 10.46 -4.49
C VAL A 433 31.90 10.28 -3.08
N PHE A 434 32.67 9.20 -2.86
CA PHE A 434 33.23 8.92 -1.55
C PHE A 434 34.61 9.56 -1.42
N SER A 435 34.94 10.02 -0.22
CA SER A 435 36.28 10.54 0.06
C SER A 435 37.32 9.41 0.01
N ASN A 436 38.61 9.74 0.10
CA ASN A 436 39.71 8.77 0.18
C ASN A 436 39.65 7.96 1.49
N TYR A 437 38.71 7.01 1.56
CA TYR A 437 38.42 6.13 2.69
C TYR A 437 38.03 4.74 2.18
N ASN A 438 38.58 3.69 2.79
CA ASN A 438 38.17 2.30 2.55
C ASN A 438 37.36 1.83 3.76
N GLY A 439 36.15 1.34 3.53
CA GLY A 439 35.34 0.82 4.63
C GLY A 439 33.86 0.69 4.31
N PHE A 440 33.11 0.34 5.34
CA PHE A 440 31.67 0.16 5.27
C PHE A 440 30.93 1.48 5.45
N TYR A 441 29.86 1.64 4.69
CA TYR A 441 28.82 2.64 4.87
C TYR A 441 27.48 1.91 4.96
N ILE A 442 26.65 2.27 5.93
CA ILE A 442 25.32 1.71 6.04
C ILE A 442 24.32 2.83 5.79
N PHE A 443 23.66 2.77 4.64
CA PHE A 443 22.70 3.78 4.24
C PHE A 443 21.28 3.34 4.52
N GLN A 444 20.48 4.27 5.03
CA GLN A 444 19.03 4.23 4.89
C GLN A 444 18.64 5.12 3.72
N ALA A 445 17.93 4.55 2.76
CA ALA A 445 17.33 5.28 1.65
C ALA A 445 15.82 5.39 1.86
N THR A 446 15.29 6.60 1.68
CA THR A 446 13.86 6.92 1.83
C THR A 446 13.38 7.55 0.53
N ILE A 447 12.31 7.02 -0.06
CA ILE A 447 11.63 7.68 -1.17
C ILE A 447 10.85 8.88 -0.63
N VAL A 448 11.10 10.06 -1.19
CA VAL A 448 10.53 11.32 -0.71
C VAL A 448 9.53 11.93 -1.69
N ASP A 449 9.46 11.44 -2.93
CA ASP A 449 8.47 11.93 -3.90
C ASP A 449 7.02 11.65 -3.45
N PRO A 450 6.22 12.68 -3.16
CA PRO A 450 4.84 12.52 -2.68
C PRO A 450 3.89 11.99 -3.75
N ALA A 451 4.25 12.10 -5.04
CA ALA A 451 3.42 11.63 -6.15
C ALA A 451 3.71 10.16 -6.50
N TYR A 452 4.72 9.53 -5.89
CA TYR A 452 5.13 8.19 -6.26
C TYR A 452 4.28 7.08 -5.62
N SER A 453 4.01 7.18 -4.32
CA SER A 453 3.28 6.14 -3.57
C SER A 453 2.70 6.67 -2.27
N TYR A 454 1.57 6.10 -1.85
CA TYR A 454 1.05 6.27 -0.48
C TYR A 454 1.96 5.61 0.57
N CYS A 455 2.81 4.66 0.16
CA CYS A 455 3.69 3.94 1.06
C CYS A 455 4.87 4.76 1.56
N PHE A 456 5.21 4.57 2.82
CA PHE A 456 6.50 4.99 3.34
C PHE A 456 7.59 3.99 2.94
N LEU A 457 8.17 4.21 1.75
CA LEU A 457 9.14 3.32 1.15
C LEU A 457 10.54 3.63 1.66
N VAL A 458 11.08 2.72 2.47
CA VAL A 458 12.40 2.83 3.08
C VAL A 458 13.16 1.50 2.97
N THR A 459 14.47 1.56 2.78
CA THR A 459 15.32 0.37 2.83
C THR A 459 16.70 0.70 3.38
N ARG A 460 17.32 -0.29 4.02
CA ARG A 460 18.69 -0.20 4.51
C ARG A 460 19.58 -1.15 3.75
N PHE A 461 20.78 -0.70 3.46
CA PHE A 461 21.75 -1.51 2.76
C PHE A 461 23.18 -1.06 3.04
N SER A 462 24.11 -1.97 2.80
CA SER A 462 25.53 -1.72 3.02
C SER A 462 26.26 -1.48 1.70
N VAL A 463 27.25 -0.59 1.77
CA VAL A 463 28.21 -0.30 0.71
C VAL A 463 29.61 -0.51 1.28
N PHE A 464 30.48 -1.20 0.55
CA PHE A 464 31.88 -1.29 0.86
C PHE A 464 32.67 -0.48 -0.16
N VAL A 465 33.34 0.57 0.32
CA VAL A 465 34.15 1.46 -0.51
C VAL A 465 35.60 0.98 -0.50
N TYR A 466 36.22 0.93 -1.69
CA TYR A 466 37.59 0.45 -1.86
C TYR A 466 38.43 1.34 -2.78
N GLY A 467 39.75 1.10 -2.76
CA GLY A 467 40.72 1.72 -3.66
C GLY A 467 41.31 3.04 -3.17
N ALA A 468 40.96 3.48 -1.96
CA ALA A 468 41.58 4.62 -1.32
C ALA A 468 43.01 4.27 -0.87
N PHE A 469 43.96 5.18 -1.08
CA PHE A 469 45.32 4.99 -0.58
C PHE A 469 45.36 5.24 0.93
N PRO A 470 46.16 4.47 1.70
CA PRO A 470 46.33 4.73 3.12
C PRO A 470 46.77 6.17 3.36
N PRO A 471 46.27 6.83 4.42
CA PRO A 471 46.63 8.21 4.73
C PRO A 471 48.15 8.34 4.81
N ARG A 472 48.70 9.36 4.12
CA ARG A 472 50.16 9.58 4.08
C ARG A 472 50.65 9.87 5.49
N ILE A 473 51.39 8.94 6.08
CA ILE A 473 51.93 9.04 7.44
C ILE A 473 52.89 10.24 7.58
N LEU A 474 53.50 10.69 6.48
CA LEU A 474 54.39 11.86 6.44
C LEU A 474 54.04 12.78 5.25
N PRO A 475 54.02 14.11 5.43
CA PRO A 475 53.92 15.04 4.31
C PRO A 475 55.05 14.80 3.30
N SER A 476 54.75 14.89 2.01
CA SER A 476 55.73 14.63 0.93
C SER A 476 57.02 15.44 1.08
N GLY A 477 56.93 16.67 1.63
CA GLY A 477 58.09 17.51 1.92
C GLY A 477 59.02 16.95 2.99
N VAL A 478 58.49 16.29 4.03
CA VAL A 478 59.27 15.68 5.12
C VAL A 478 60.03 14.46 4.61
N LEU A 479 59.35 13.59 3.83
CA LEU A 479 59.99 12.45 3.16
C LEU A 479 61.12 12.92 2.23
N THR A 480 60.87 13.95 1.43
CA THR A 480 61.88 14.51 0.51
C THR A 480 63.08 15.07 1.29
N ALA A 481 62.83 15.78 2.39
CA ALA A 481 63.89 16.30 3.26
C ALA A 481 64.73 15.18 3.89
N PHE A 482 64.09 14.09 4.36
CA PHE A 482 64.81 12.91 4.87
C PHE A 482 65.67 12.26 3.79
N PHE A 483 65.16 12.08 2.57
CA PHE A 483 65.92 11.53 1.45
C PHE A 483 67.12 12.42 1.10
N ILE A 484 66.94 13.74 1.03
CA ILE A 484 68.04 14.69 0.76
C ILE A 484 69.08 14.68 1.89
N ALA A 485 68.65 14.62 3.16
CA ALA A 485 69.54 14.55 4.30
C ALA A 485 70.38 13.26 4.30
N ILE A 486 69.75 12.11 4.00
CA ILE A 486 70.46 10.83 3.86
C ILE A 486 71.44 10.87 2.69
N PHE A 487 71.02 11.40 1.53
CA PHE A 487 71.87 11.47 0.35
C PHE A 487 73.09 12.38 0.56
N THR A 488 72.89 13.55 1.19
CA THR A 488 73.98 14.47 1.54
C THR A 488 74.92 13.89 2.60
N ALA A 489 74.40 13.16 3.59
CA ALA A 489 75.21 12.44 4.57
C ALA A 489 76.07 11.35 3.89
N LEU A 490 75.50 10.55 2.99
CA LEU A 490 76.23 9.53 2.24
C LEU A 490 77.33 10.14 1.35
N LEU A 491 77.05 11.26 0.67
CA LEU A 491 78.05 12.01 -0.10
C LEU A 491 79.15 12.57 0.80
N GLY A 492 78.81 13.09 1.98
CA GLY A 492 79.77 13.57 2.98
C GLY A 492 80.68 12.46 3.51
N ILE A 493 80.11 11.30 3.85
CA ILE A 493 80.86 10.10 4.25
C ILE A 493 81.77 9.64 3.12
N GLY A 494 81.26 9.55 1.88
CA GLY A 494 82.05 9.19 0.71
C GLY A 494 83.22 10.14 0.45
N PHE A 495 83.01 11.45 0.63
CA PHE A 495 84.06 12.46 0.52
C PHE A 495 85.13 12.32 1.62
N LEU A 496 84.72 12.10 2.87
CA LEU A 496 85.63 11.90 4.00
C LEU A 496 86.45 10.61 3.87
N VAL A 497 85.83 9.51 3.43
CA VAL A 497 86.52 8.25 3.13
C VAL A 497 87.53 8.45 1.99
N ARG A 498 87.13 9.09 0.88
CA ARG A 498 88.03 9.40 -0.24
C ARG A 498 89.20 10.28 0.20
N ARG A 499 88.96 11.28 1.05
CA ARG A 499 90.01 12.18 1.57
C ARG A 499 90.98 11.45 2.48
N ASN A 500 90.50 10.54 3.33
CA ASN A 500 91.34 9.74 4.22
C ASN A 500 92.15 8.68 3.45
N VAL A 501 91.60 8.09 2.38
CA VAL A 501 92.34 7.20 1.47
C VAL A 501 93.43 7.97 0.72
N LYS A 502 93.15 9.19 0.21
CA LYS A 502 94.15 10.04 -0.44
C LYS A 502 95.28 10.45 0.52
N LYS A 503 94.97 10.76 1.78
CA LYS A 503 95.98 11.06 2.81
C LYS A 503 96.86 9.85 3.15
N LYS A 504 96.30 8.63 3.18
CA LYS A 504 97.08 7.39 3.37
C LYS A 504 98.04 7.10 2.22
N PHE A 505 97.64 7.38 0.97
CA PHE A 505 98.52 7.24 -0.20
C PHE A 505 99.65 8.27 -0.20
N HIS A 506 99.38 9.53 0.17
CA HIS A 506 100.44 10.55 0.26
C HIS A 506 101.49 10.29 1.35
N LEU A 507 101.14 9.55 2.41
CA LEU A 507 102.08 9.13 3.47
C LEU A 507 102.91 7.89 3.10
N LEU A 508 102.47 7.09 2.12
CA LEU A 508 103.22 5.94 1.61
C LEU A 508 104.28 6.34 0.57
N ASP A 509 104.07 7.43 -0.17
CA ASP A 509 105.06 7.95 -1.13
C ASP A 509 106.21 8.75 -0.48
N ILE A 510 106.06 9.23 0.75
CA ILE A 510 107.12 9.96 1.47
C ILE A 510 108.13 9.01 2.14
N ASN A 511 107.79 7.73 2.34
CA ASN A 511 108.70 6.72 2.90
C ASN A 511 109.48 5.91 1.83
N LYS A 512 109.48 6.35 0.58
CA LYS A 512 110.33 5.84 -0.51
C LYS A 512 111.11 6.99 -1.15
N SER A 513 112.08 7.55 -0.43
CA SER A 513 113.26 8.18 -1.04
C SER A 513 114.48 7.97 -0.16
#